data_AF-A0A3P8ANZ5-F1
#
_entry.id   AF-A0A3P8ANZ5-F1
#
_cell.length_a   1.000
_cell.length_b   1.000
_cell.length_c   1.000
_cell.angle_alpha   90.00
_cell.angle_beta   90.00
_cell.angle_gamma   90.00
#
_symmetry.space_group_name_H-M   'P 1'
#
loop_
_entity.id
_entity.type
_entity.pdbx_description
1 polymer ?
#
loop_
_entity_poly.entity_id
_entity_poly.type
_entity_poly.pdbx_seq_one_letter_code
_entity_poly.pdbx_strand_id
1 'polypeptide(L)'
;MLDHKHVTGCLEQLAVIIQNAPDASFSEIVNTRISWQAVVVLLTNQSDERFRDHVFSLLKHILLRADSKMRFNFIKNAGFELLSNQMKGYPVTDEIASSLFSLLFEEAVRFNDE
;
A
#
# COMPACT_ATOMS: atom_id res chain seq x y z
N MET A 1 -24.74 9.09 3.50
CA MET A 1 -23.84 8.78 2.38
C MET A 1 -22.63 9.69 2.55
N LEU A 2 -21.47 9.15 2.90
CA LEU A 2 -20.25 9.97 2.99
C LEU A 2 -19.91 10.47 1.57
N ASP A 3 -19.68 11.76 1.44
CA ASP A 3 -19.32 12.38 0.16
C ASP A 3 -17.96 11.85 -0.31
N HIS A 4 -17.89 11.36 -1.54
CA HIS A 4 -16.70 10.73 -2.14
C HIS A 4 -15.47 11.64 -2.03
N LYS A 5 -15.64 12.97 -2.14
CA LYS A 5 -14.55 13.94 -1.99
C LYS A 5 -13.94 13.95 -0.59
N HIS A 6 -14.77 13.82 0.44
CA HIS A 6 -14.31 13.84 1.82
C HIS A 6 -13.50 12.58 2.15
N VAL A 7 -13.91 11.42 1.61
CA VAL A 7 -13.20 10.15 1.84
C VAL A 7 -11.83 10.16 1.14
N THR A 8 -11.75 10.68 -0.08
CA THR A 8 -10.46 10.81 -0.80
C THR A 8 -9.49 11.73 -0.06
N GLY A 9 -9.94 12.90 0.42
CA GLY A 9 -9.10 13.80 1.21
C GLY A 9 -8.58 13.15 2.50
N CYS A 10 -9.37 12.29 3.15
CA CYS A 10 -8.91 11.53 4.31
C CYS A 10 -7.83 10.50 3.95
N LEU A 11 -7.93 9.83 2.79
CA LEU A 11 -6.92 8.88 2.32
C LEU A 11 -5.58 9.57 2.01
N GLU A 12 -5.64 10.74 1.36
CA GLU A 12 -4.45 11.57 1.09
C GLU A 12 -3.74 11.97 2.38
N GLN A 13 -4.49 12.49 3.36
CA GLN A 13 -3.92 12.87 4.66
C GLN A 13 -3.34 11.66 5.41
N LEU A 14 -4.03 10.52 5.36
CA LEU A 14 -3.53 9.29 5.97
C LEU A 14 -2.23 8.83 5.31
N ALA A 15 -2.12 8.92 3.99
CA ALA A 15 -0.89 8.58 3.28
C ALA A 15 0.28 9.48 3.71
N VAL A 16 0.06 10.79 3.84
CA VAL A 16 1.07 11.74 4.34
C VAL A 16 1.48 11.43 5.77
N ILE A 17 0.53 11.09 6.66
CA ILE A 17 0.83 10.70 8.03
C ILE A 17 1.67 9.42 8.05
N ILE A 18 1.25 8.39 7.31
CA ILE A 18 1.96 7.12 7.22
C ILE A 18 3.36 7.31 6.65
N GLN A 19 3.57 8.22 5.70
CA GLN A 19 4.89 8.46 5.13
C GLN A 19 5.84 9.10 6.15
N ASN A 20 5.36 10.03 6.98
CA ASN A 20 6.19 10.90 7.80
C ASN A 20 6.18 10.58 9.30
N ALA A 21 5.29 9.69 9.77
CA ALA A 21 5.19 9.34 11.18
C ALA A 21 6.49 8.68 11.70
N PRO A 22 6.87 8.85 12.97
CA PRO A 22 7.93 8.05 13.59
C PRO A 22 7.61 6.54 13.53
N ASP A 23 8.63 5.68 13.47
CA ASP A 23 8.45 4.23 13.27
C ASP A 23 7.53 3.59 14.31
N ALA A 24 7.63 3.98 15.58
CA ALA A 24 6.75 3.48 16.64
C ALA A 24 5.27 3.79 16.37
N SER A 25 4.97 5.02 15.94
CA SER A 25 3.61 5.45 15.58
C SER A 25 3.14 4.82 14.28
N PHE A 26 4.02 4.67 13.29
CA PHE A 26 3.73 3.95 12.05
C PHE A 26 3.28 2.51 12.35
N SER A 27 4.08 1.77 13.13
CA SER A 27 3.77 0.39 13.49
C SER A 27 2.45 0.27 14.23
N GLU A 28 2.12 1.20 15.13
CA GLU A 28 0.83 1.22 15.83
C GLU A 28 -0.34 1.46 14.86
N ILE A 29 -0.25 2.50 14.02
CA ILE A 29 -1.32 2.86 13.08
C ILE A 29 -1.61 1.69 12.13
N VAL A 30 -0.57 1.12 11.51
CA VAL A 30 -0.79 0.07 10.52
C VAL A 30 -1.24 -1.24 11.18
N ASN A 31 -0.63 -1.66 12.30
CA ASN A 31 -0.98 -2.95 12.91
C ASN A 31 -2.32 -2.92 13.66
N THR A 32 -2.78 -1.77 14.15
CA THR A 32 -3.98 -1.67 14.99
C THR A 32 -5.16 -1.01 14.29
N ARG A 33 -4.92 -0.13 13.30
CA ARG A 33 -5.99 0.69 12.69
C ARG A 33 -6.25 0.36 11.23
N ILE A 34 -5.36 -0.37 10.55
CA ILE A 34 -5.55 -0.74 9.13
C ILE A 34 -5.98 -2.20 9.03
N SER A 35 -7.17 -2.43 8.45
CA SER A 35 -7.60 -3.77 8.04
C SER A 35 -7.17 -4.02 6.60
N TRP A 36 -6.33 -5.03 6.40
CA TRP A 36 -5.89 -5.44 5.06
C TRP A 36 -7.05 -5.89 4.17
N GLN A 37 -8.06 -6.56 4.74
CA GLN A 37 -9.25 -6.96 4.01
C GLN A 37 -10.05 -5.75 3.51
N ALA A 38 -10.15 -4.69 4.32
CA ALA A 38 -10.79 -3.45 3.91
C ALA A 38 -10.00 -2.77 2.78
N VAL A 39 -8.66 -2.71 2.90
CA VAL A 39 -7.79 -2.19 1.82
C VAL A 39 -8.00 -2.96 0.52
N VAL A 40 -8.11 -4.29 0.59
CA VAL A 40 -8.37 -5.13 -0.59
C VAL A 40 -9.73 -4.81 -1.23
N VAL A 41 -10.81 -4.78 -0.43
CA VAL A 41 -12.15 -4.46 -0.94
C VAL A 41 -12.20 -3.06 -1.56
N LEU A 42 -11.53 -2.07 -0.96
CA LEU A 42 -11.47 -0.71 -1.49
C LEU A 42 -10.69 -0.61 -2.80
N LEU A 43 -9.75 -1.53 -3.05
CA LEU A 43 -8.98 -1.55 -4.29
C LEU A 43 -9.64 -2.38 -5.40
N THR A 44 -10.40 -3.42 -5.06
CA THR A 44 -11.00 -4.32 -6.07
C THR A 44 -12.46 -4.00 -6.40
N ASN A 45 -13.21 -3.44 -5.45
CA ASN A 45 -14.66 -3.22 -5.59
C ASN A 45 -15.06 -1.73 -5.71
N GLN A 46 -14.09 -0.83 -5.94
CA GLN A 46 -14.38 0.59 -6.20
C GLN A 46 -14.30 0.89 -7.68
N SER A 47 -15.36 1.47 -8.25
CA SER A 47 -15.40 1.83 -9.68
C SER A 47 -14.57 3.06 -10.02
N ASP A 48 -14.42 3.99 -9.08
CA ASP A 48 -13.65 5.22 -9.26
C ASP A 48 -12.14 4.93 -9.28
N GLU A 49 -11.51 5.13 -10.43
CA GLU A 49 -10.07 4.94 -10.63
C GLU A 49 -9.24 5.84 -9.75
N ARG A 50 -9.61 7.12 -9.62
CA ARG A 50 -8.88 8.04 -8.76
C ARG A 50 -8.93 7.60 -7.32
N PHE A 51 -10.09 7.12 -6.84
CA PHE A 51 -10.17 6.59 -5.49
C PHE A 51 -9.22 5.41 -5.29
N ARG A 52 -9.17 4.47 -6.24
CA ARG A 52 -8.23 3.35 -6.20
C ARG A 52 -6.77 3.82 -6.19
N ASP A 53 -6.41 4.85 -6.95
CA ASP A 53 -5.06 5.43 -6.96
C ASP A 53 -4.63 5.94 -5.58
N HIS A 54 -5.54 6.60 -4.85
CA HIS A 54 -5.24 7.09 -3.49
C HIS A 54 -5.06 5.94 -2.50
N VAL A 55 -5.87 4.89 -2.59
CA VAL A 55 -5.69 3.68 -1.76
C VAL A 55 -4.39 2.97 -2.13
N PHE A 56 -4.02 2.94 -3.41
CA PHE A 56 -2.76 2.38 -3.89
C PHE A 56 -1.55 3.18 -3.40
N SER A 57 -1.63 4.51 -3.42
CA SER A 57 -0.59 5.40 -2.87
C SER A 57 -0.38 5.16 -1.37
N LEU A 58 -1.47 5.08 -0.60
CA LEU A 58 -1.41 4.72 0.81
C LEU A 58 -0.71 3.36 1.01
N LEU A 59 -1.09 2.35 0.22
CA LEU A 59 -0.48 1.02 0.28
C LEU A 59 1.02 1.07 -0.03
N LYS A 60 1.44 1.82 -1.06
CA LYS A 60 2.86 2.00 -1.41
C LYS A 60 3.65 2.53 -0.21
N HIS A 61 3.16 3.57 0.47
CA HIS A 61 3.84 4.13 1.63
C HIS A 61 3.90 3.16 2.82
N ILE A 62 2.86 2.34 3.02
CA ILE A 62 2.89 1.31 4.06
C ILE A 62 3.94 0.25 3.75
N LEU A 63 3.95 -0.29 2.52
CA LEU A 63 4.85 -1.39 2.16
C LEU A 63 6.32 -0.99 2.18
N LEU A 64 6.65 0.23 1.75
CA LEU A 64 8.02 0.78 1.81
C LEU A 64 8.57 0.82 3.25
N ARG A 65 7.70 0.96 4.24
CA ARG A 65 8.06 1.07 5.66
C ARG A 65 7.79 -0.20 6.47
N ALA A 66 7.07 -1.16 5.91
CA ALA A 66 6.61 -2.35 6.60
C ALA A 66 7.78 -3.24 7.03
N ASP A 67 7.66 -3.84 8.22
CA ASP A 67 8.55 -4.92 8.69
C ASP A 67 8.17 -6.28 8.07
N SER A 68 9.02 -7.29 8.24
CA SER A 68 8.82 -8.63 7.66
C SER A 68 7.46 -9.26 8.02
N LYS A 69 6.99 -9.07 9.26
CA LYS A 69 5.72 -9.62 9.74
C LYS A 69 4.53 -8.98 9.03
N MET A 70 4.55 -7.67 8.87
CA MET A 70 3.51 -6.90 8.20
C MET A 70 3.46 -7.22 6.71
N ARG A 71 4.63 -7.34 6.08
CA ARG A 71 4.80 -7.79 4.69
C ARG A 71 4.21 -9.18 4.46
N PHE A 72 4.52 -10.14 5.33
CA PHE A 72 3.97 -11.50 5.25
C PHE A 72 2.44 -11.51 5.37
N ASN A 73 1.89 -10.73 6.31
CA ASN A 73 0.44 -10.59 6.45
C ASN A 73 -0.21 -9.99 5.20
N PHE A 74 0.43 -9.03 4.54
CA PHE A 74 -0.06 -8.48 3.27
C PHE A 74 -0.11 -9.55 2.17
N ILE A 75 0.97 -10.33 1.99
CA ILE A 75 1.02 -11.42 1.00
C ILE A 75 -0.10 -12.43 1.25
N LYS A 76 -0.27 -12.86 2.51
CA LYS A 76 -1.29 -13.83 2.91
C LYS A 76 -2.72 -13.37 2.60
N ASN A 77 -2.97 -12.07 2.58
CA ASN A 77 -4.29 -11.49 2.33
C ASN A 77 -4.46 -11.00 0.87
N ALA A 78 -3.95 -11.76 -0.11
CA ALA A 78 -4.10 -11.49 -1.54
C ALA A 78 -3.42 -10.19 -2.04
N GLY A 79 -2.39 -9.72 -1.34
CA GLY A 79 -1.67 -8.48 -1.70
C GLY A 79 -1.11 -8.46 -3.13
N PHE A 80 -0.66 -9.60 -3.66
CA PHE A 80 -0.15 -9.69 -5.05
C PHE A 80 -1.27 -9.63 -6.11
N GLU A 81 -2.44 -10.21 -5.84
CA GLU A 81 -3.59 -10.12 -6.75
C GLU A 81 -4.01 -8.66 -6.91
N LEU A 82 -4.05 -7.93 -5.81
CA LEU A 82 -4.34 -6.50 -5.74
C LEU A 82 -3.34 -5.66 -6.55
N LEU A 83 -2.04 -5.91 -6.40
CA LEU A 83 -1.02 -5.17 -7.16
C LEU A 83 -1.14 -5.47 -8.65
N SER A 84 -1.36 -6.73 -9.03
CA SER A 84 -1.54 -7.11 -10.44
C SER A 84 -2.72 -6.41 -11.12
N ASN A 85 -3.81 -6.16 -10.37
CA ASN A 85 -4.99 -5.47 -10.89
C ASN A 85 -4.76 -3.98 -11.10
N GLN A 86 -3.96 -3.32 -10.26
CA GLN A 86 -3.61 -1.90 -10.44
C GLN A 86 -2.46 -1.68 -11.42
N MET A 87 -1.54 -2.64 -11.55
CA MET A 87 -0.43 -2.58 -12.51
C MET A 87 -0.87 -2.88 -13.95
N LYS A 88 -2.11 -3.33 -14.17
CA LYS A 88 -2.67 -3.44 -15.53
C LYS A 88 -2.78 -2.05 -16.16
N GLY A 89 -1.83 -1.73 -17.02
CA GLY A 89 -1.77 -0.46 -17.76
C GLY A 89 -0.85 0.60 -17.15
N TYR A 90 -0.19 0.31 -16.02
CA TYR A 90 0.77 1.21 -15.39
C TYR A 90 2.16 0.57 -15.33
N PRO A 91 3.24 1.30 -15.72
CA PRO A 91 4.59 0.80 -15.60
C PRO A 91 4.94 0.57 -14.13
N VAL A 92 5.58 -0.56 -13.85
CA VAL A 92 6.10 -0.89 -12.53
C VAL A 92 7.28 0.04 -12.24
N THR A 93 7.22 0.84 -11.17
CA THR A 93 8.39 1.64 -10.77
C THR A 93 9.37 0.79 -9.97
N ASP A 94 10.65 1.18 -9.98
CA ASP A 94 11.69 0.47 -9.25
C ASP A 94 11.42 0.44 -7.75
N GLU A 95 10.78 1.46 -7.17
CA GLU A 95 10.41 1.40 -5.74
C GLU A 95 9.32 0.37 -5.47
N ILE A 96 8.38 0.18 -6.40
CA ILE A 96 7.32 -0.83 -6.27
C ILE A 96 7.92 -2.22 -6.43
N ALA A 97 8.74 -2.43 -7.46
CA ALA A 97 9.39 -3.71 -7.68
C ALA A 97 10.36 -4.04 -6.52
N SER A 98 11.04 -3.04 -5.98
CA SER A 98 11.99 -3.17 -4.86
C SER A 98 11.23 -3.57 -3.62
N SER A 99 10.15 -2.86 -3.31
CA SER A 99 9.26 -3.19 -2.19
C SER A 99 8.73 -4.62 -2.31
N LEU A 100 8.30 -5.03 -3.52
CA LEU A 100 7.76 -6.36 -3.80
C LEU A 100 8.79 -7.47 -3.62
N PHE A 101 9.98 -7.32 -4.18
CA PHE A 101 11.05 -8.29 -3.98
C PHE A 101 11.52 -8.31 -2.53
N SER A 102 11.50 -7.16 -1.84
CA SER A 102 11.74 -7.11 -0.40
C SER A 102 10.67 -7.79 0.46
N LEU A 103 9.47 -8.04 -0.09
CA LEU A 103 8.50 -8.94 0.55
C LEU A 103 8.90 -10.41 0.41
N LEU A 104 9.53 -10.78 -0.72
CA LEU A 104 9.86 -12.16 -1.07
C LEU A 104 11.20 -12.63 -0.49
N PHE A 105 12.17 -11.72 -0.38
CA PHE A 105 13.55 -12.03 0.00
C PHE A 105 13.94 -11.54 1.40
N GLU A 106 13.01 -10.92 2.13
CA GLU A 106 13.23 -10.32 3.47
C GLU A 106 14.33 -9.25 3.54
N GLU A 107 14.91 -8.86 2.41
CA GLU A 107 15.99 -7.87 2.30
C GLU A 107 15.60 -6.73 1.36
N ALA A 108 16.20 -5.55 1.54
CA ALA A 108 16.02 -4.43 0.62
C ALA A 108 16.62 -4.80 -0.76
N VAL A 109 15.79 -4.93 -1.80
CA VAL A 109 16.26 -5.27 -3.15
C VAL A 109 16.51 -3.98 -3.92
N ARG A 110 17.76 -3.70 -4.25
CA ARG A 110 18.11 -2.59 -5.15
C ARG A 110 18.26 -3.14 -6.56
N PHE A 111 17.59 -2.52 -7.52
CA PHE A 111 17.90 -2.77 -8.93
C PHE A 111 19.11 -1.94 -9.31
N ASN A 112 20.08 -2.56 -9.96
CA ASN A 112 21.18 -1.84 -10.58
C ASN A 112 20.74 -1.44 -11.99
N ASP A 113 20.97 -0.17 -12.34
CA ASP A 113 20.73 0.38 -13.68
C ASP A 113 21.87 0.05 -14.67
N GLU A 114 22.52 -1.12 -14.54
CA GLU A 114 23.57 -1.55 -15.49
C GLU A 114 22.99 -2.23 -16.74
#